data_AF-A0A842Q4E1-F1
#
_entry.id   AF-A0A842Q4E1-F1
#
_cell.length_a   1.000
_cell.length_b   1.000
_cell.length_c   1.000
_cell.angle_alpha   90.00
_cell.angle_beta   90.00
_cell.angle_gamma   90.00
#
_symmetry.space_group_name_H-M   'P 1'
#
loop_
_entity.id
_entity.type
_entity.pdbx_description
1 polymer ?
#
loop_
_entity_poly.entity_id
_entity_poly.type
_entity_poly.pdbx_seq_one_letter_code
_entity_poly.pdbx_strand_id
1 'polypeptide(L)' 'MASFCPECGGELKFDPTSKNFVCRSCGLFASREKIDELRDKAENDSVYKKKQLHDDYLDWWQTSKKEKQKQ' A
#
# COMPACT_ATOMS: atom_id res chain seq x y z
N MET A 1 19.60 0.07 -5.87
CA MET A 1 18.20 0.51 -6.11
C MET A 1 17.36 -0.75 -6.25
N ALA A 2 16.70 -1.16 -5.18
CA ALA A 2 15.96 -2.41 -5.17
C ALA A 2 14.66 -2.23 -5.98
N SER A 3 14.54 -3.02 -7.05
CA SER A 3 13.36 -3.10 -7.90
C SER A 3 12.42 -4.14 -7.27
N PHE A 4 11.63 -3.70 -6.31
CA PHE A 4 10.64 -4.54 -5.64
C PHE A 4 9.25 -4.29 -6.22
N CYS A 5 8.48 -5.35 -6.38
CA CYS A 5 7.10 -5.28 -6.86
C CYS A 5 6.20 -4.67 -5.77
N PRO A 6 5.43 -3.61 -6.05
CA PRO A 6 4.54 -2.99 -5.06
C PRO A 6 3.40 -3.92 -4.61
N GLU A 7 3.08 -4.95 -5.39
CA GLU A 7 1.98 -5.89 -5.09
C GLU A 7 2.41 -7.06 -4.19
N CYS A 8 3.67 -7.51 -4.26
CA CYS A 8 4.11 -8.73 -3.58
C CYS A 8 5.46 -8.66 -2.88
N GLY A 9 6.18 -7.53 -3.00
CA GLY A 9 7.54 -7.38 -2.45
C GLY A 9 8.60 -8.24 -3.16
N GLY A 10 8.22 -8.93 -4.24
CA GLY A 10 9.12 -9.80 -5.01
C GLY A 10 10.08 -9.04 -5.92
N GLU A 11 11.08 -9.74 -6.43
CA GLU A 11 12.09 -9.19 -7.34
C GLU A 11 11.47 -8.84 -8.69
N LEU A 12 11.69 -7.60 -9.12
CA LEU A 12 11.27 -7.05 -10.40
C LEU A 12 12.48 -6.95 -11.33
N LYS A 13 12.42 -7.63 -12.48
CA LYS A 13 13.47 -7.64 -13.49
C LYS A 13 13.08 -6.74 -14.66
N PHE A 14 14.00 -5.91 -15.12
CA PHE A 14 13.81 -5.09 -16.32
C PHE A 14 14.14 -5.89 -17.58
N ASP A 15 13.23 -5.89 -18.55
CA ASP A 15 13.44 -6.43 -19.89
C ASP A 15 13.71 -5.28 -20.87
N PRO A 16 14.96 -5.12 -21.37
CA PRO A 16 15.31 -4.01 -22.24
C PRO A 16 14.67 -4.11 -23.64
N THR A 17 14.30 -5.31 -24.07
CA THR A 17 13.65 -5.53 -25.37
C THR A 17 12.25 -4.96 -25.39
N SER A 18 11.47 -5.24 -24.36
CA SER A 18 10.08 -4.78 -24.25
C SER A 18 9.98 -3.41 -23.54
N LYS A 19 11.06 -2.94 -22.92
CA LYS A 19 11.07 -1.81 -21.96
C LYS A 19 10.06 -1.99 -20.82
N ASN A 20 9.73 -3.24 -20.54
CA ASN A 20 8.81 -3.63 -19.48
C ASN A 20 9.58 -4.18 -18.30
N PHE A 21 8.88 -4.25 -17.19
CA PHE A 21 9.34 -4.88 -15.96
C PHE A 21 8.50 -6.12 -15.71
N VAL A 22 9.17 -7.19 -15.33
CA VAL A 22 8.58 -8.48 -14.99
C VAL A 22 8.89 -8.84 -13.55
N CYS A 23 7.87 -9.09 -12.74
CA CYS A 23 8.05 -9.64 -11.40
C CYS A 23 8.14 -11.16 -11.45
N ARG A 24 9.19 -11.73 -10.85
CA ARG A 24 9.39 -13.19 -10.79
C ARG A 24 8.51 -13.90 -9.76
N SER A 25 7.97 -13.18 -8.78
CA SER A 25 7.13 -13.76 -7.73
C SER A 25 5.65 -13.80 -8.10
N CYS A 26 5.08 -12.68 -8.59
CA CYS A 26 3.66 -12.60 -8.92
C CYS A 26 3.36 -12.66 -10.42
N GLY A 27 4.38 -12.62 -11.29
CA GLY A 27 4.20 -12.62 -12.75
C GLY A 27 3.72 -11.28 -13.32
N LEU A 28 3.76 -10.19 -12.53
CA LEU A 28 3.39 -8.85 -13.00
C LEU A 28 4.28 -8.44 -14.18
N PHE A 29 3.70 -8.22 -15.34
CA PHE A 29 4.37 -7.67 -16.51
C PHE A 29 3.79 -6.29 -16.83
N ALA A 30 4.58 -5.23 -16.59
CA ALA A 30 4.09 -3.86 -16.66
C ALA A 30 5.19 -2.90 -17.09
N SER A 31 4.84 -1.80 -17.75
CA SER A 31 5.77 -0.72 -18.09
C SER A 31 6.22 0.04 -16.83
N ARG A 32 7.30 0.83 -16.93
CA ARG A 32 7.77 1.68 -15.82
C ARG A 32 6.66 2.56 -15.25
N GLU A 33 5.92 3.23 -16.13
CA GLU A 33 4.81 4.13 -15.77
C GLU A 33 3.75 3.38 -14.97
N LYS A 34 3.37 2.18 -15.42
CA LYS A 34 2.35 1.38 -14.75
C LYS A 34 2.79 0.93 -13.35
N ILE A 35 4.07 0.65 -13.16
CA ILE A 35 4.62 0.30 -11.84
C ILE A 35 4.63 1.51 -10.92
N ASP A 36 4.92 2.69 -11.45
CA ASP A 36 4.86 3.95 -10.71
C ASP A 36 3.43 4.24 -10.24
N GLU A 37 2.44 4.11 -11.14
CA GLU A 37 1.01 4.23 -10.79
C GLU A 37 0.58 3.23 -9.70
N LEU A 38 1.03 1.97 -9.79
CA LEU A 38 0.72 0.95 -8.79
C LEU A 38 1.35 1.29 -7.43
N ARG A 39 2.56 1.86 -7.46
CA ARG A 39 3.26 2.27 -6.25
C ARG A 39 2.55 3.45 -5.58
N ASP A 40 2.22 4.49 -6.34
CA ASP A 40 1.46 5.64 -5.83
C ASP A 40 0.13 5.19 -5.20
N LYS A 41 -0.59 4.30 -5.89
CA LYS A 41 -1.85 3.74 -5.39
C LYS A 41 -1.67 2.93 -4.11
N ALA A 42 -0.63 2.10 -4.02
CA ALA A 42 -0.34 1.31 -2.83
C ALA A 42 0.05 2.21 -1.63
N GLU A 43 0.82 3.27 -1.88
CA GLU A 43 1.17 4.26 -0.87
C GLU A 43 -0.08 5.01 -0.38
N ASN A 44 -0.95 5.45 -1.29
CA ASN A 44 -2.19 6.15 -0.96
C ASN A 44 -3.16 5.28 -0.13
N ASP A 45 -3.37 4.02 -0.53
CA ASP A 45 -4.20 3.06 0.21
C ASP A 45 -3.66 2.86 1.63
N SER A 46 -2.34 2.70 1.77
CA SER A 46 -1.70 2.51 3.07
C SER A 46 -1.87 3.72 4.01
N VAL A 47 -1.86 4.94 3.47
CA VAL A 47 -2.08 6.18 4.22
C VAL A 47 -3.54 6.28 4.64
N TYR A 48 -4.46 6.02 3.70
CA TYR A 48 -5.89 6.05 3.98
C TYR A 48 -6.28 5.03 5.06
N LYS A 49 -5.75 3.81 4.96
CA LYS A 49 -5.97 2.75 5.95
C LYS A 49 -5.42 3.10 7.33
N LYS A 50 -4.23 3.70 7.39
CA LYS A 50 -3.67 4.19 8.67
C LYS A 50 -4.52 5.29 9.28
N LYS A 51 -5.03 6.22 8.47
CA LYS A 51 -5.89 7.30 8.93
C LYS A 51 -7.20 6.75 9.51
N GLN A 52 -7.86 5.85 8.80
CA GLN A 52 -9.08 5.20 9.30
C GLN A 52 -8.87 4.51 10.65
N LEU A 53 -7.81 3.71 10.80
CA LEU A 53 -7.49 3.05 12.07
C LEU A 53 -7.27 4.05 13.22
N HIS A 54 -6.71 5.22 12.91
CA HIS A 54 -6.52 6.29 13.90
C HIS A 54 -7.85 6.92 14.31
N ASP A 55 -8.70 7.28 13.35
CA ASP A 55 -10.04 7.85 13.60
C ASP A 55 -10.91 6.87 14.41
N ASP A 56 -10.93 5.58 14.03
CA ASP A 56 -11.70 4.53 14.71
C ASP A 56 -11.25 4.34 16.17
N TYR A 57 -9.93 4.33 16.40
CA TYR A 57 -9.36 4.28 17.74
C TYR A 57 -9.74 5.51 18.59
N LEU A 58 -9.71 6.71 18.01
CA LEU A 58 -10.09 7.94 18.71
C LEU A 58 -11.59 7.97 19.06
N ASP A 59 -12.45 7.47 18.18
CA ASP A 59 -13.89 7.37 18.44
C ASP A 59 -14.18 6.39 19.59
N TRP A 60 -13.64 5.17 19.50
CA TRP A 60 -13.76 4.15 20.55
C TRP A 60 -13.27 4.67 21.92
N TRP A 61 -12.16 5.41 21.92
CA TRP A 61 -11.62 5.94 23.16
C TRP A 61 -12.52 7.02 23.75
N GLN A 62 -13.02 7.94 22.93
CA GLN A 62 -13.91 9.02 23.37
C GLN A 62 -15.26 8.48 23.85
N THR A 63 -15.82 7.48 23.19
CA THR A 63 -17.05 6.78 23.63
C THR A 63 -16.81 6.07 24.95
N SER A 64 -15.73 5.30 25.09
CA SER A 64 -15.35 4.63 26.35
C SER A 64 -15.18 5.61 27.52
N LYS A 65 -14.66 6.82 27.28
CA LYS A 65 -14.53 7.87 28.30
C LYS A 65 -15.89 8.44 28.71
N LYS A 66 -16.81 8.64 27.76
CA LYS A 66 -18.15 9.15 28.02
C LYS A 66 -19.00 8.16 28.83
N GLU A 67 -18.91 6.87 28.49
CA GLU A 67 -19.60 5.80 29.23
C GLU A 67 -19.14 5.73 30.70
N LYS A 68 -17.82 5.84 30.96
CA LYS A 68 -17.26 5.86 32.32
C LYS A 68 -17.65 7.08 33.17
N GLN A 69 -18.05 8.20 32.57
CA GLN A 69 -18.50 9.39 33.31
C GLN A 69 -19.98 9.36 33.68
N LYS A 70 -20.76 8.48 33.05
CA LYS A 70 -22.20 8.32 33.29
C LYS A 70 -22.53 7.31 34.41
N GLN A 71 -21.53 6.62 34.94
CA GLN A 71 -21.63 5.60 35.98
C GLN A 71 -21.06 6.12 37.31
#